data_AF-A0A2V8NAS8-F1
#
_entry.id   AF-A0A2V8NAS8-F1
#
_cell.length_a   1.000
_cell.length_b   1.000
_cell.length_c   1.000
_cell.angle_alpha   90.00
_cell.angle_beta   90.00
_cell.angle_gamma   90.00
#
_symmetry.space_group_name_H-M   'P 1'
#
loop_
_entity.id
_entity.type
_entity.pdbx_description
1 polymer ?
#
loop_
_entity_poly.entity_id
_entity_poly.type
_entity_poly.pdbx_seq_one_letter_code
_entity_poly.pdbx_strand_id
1 'polypeptide(L)'
;MKQQRIQPPLRMALSLALIGLLSMTAMAGRKDAGSSRLTGQSVSGHAKRTALAGITAAAAPKRILIYGPTLDNSVAPNEKTVAEAAGHTVTVADEATWAAMTTAQFASYDAIVLGDPSCDNYGGIELLATANATKSVWSRAITGSIYVQGTDPVWHGSSDDDPVAATQVLMLDGINFVAGGPGTGLYVSLSCFYVSESETPVDVLSSIGDFQAIDSECSDAVTIVNPTHPAMAGLTSADLSDWGCSTHELITKFPSNFEVLATAVRPSDSASLPYIIASVRSVNPIDDAGNFVRQHYRDFLNREADPDGLAFWTNEIMLCGSDAQCVQDRRINVSAAYFLSIEFQETGYLVYRVYKASYGNLPNAPVPITLNEFQPDTKEIEQGVIVNQAGWETLLENNKQAFTAEFVQRSRFAATYPTSMSPEALVDALFTNAGVLPASSDRTAAINEFGSALTTADLAARARALRDVAENSTLNQQEFNRAFVLMQYFGYLRRNPNEPPEPTLDYQGYSFWLDKLNTFNGNFVQAEMVKAFLDSTEYRQRFSP
;
A
#
# COMPACT_ATOMS: atom_id res chain seq x y z
N MET A 1 11.27 61.29 3.53
CA MET A 1 12.02 61.33 2.25
C MET A 1 13.36 60.63 2.44
N LYS A 2 13.75 59.84 1.42
CA LYS A 2 14.95 58.97 1.30
C LYS A 2 14.81 57.54 1.84
N GLN A 3 14.16 56.74 0.99
CA GLN A 3 14.49 55.35 0.69
C GLN A 3 16.00 55.16 0.44
N GLN A 4 16.54 54.03 0.89
CA GLN A 4 17.46 53.13 0.17
C GLN A 4 18.32 52.36 1.16
N ARG A 5 18.03 51.06 1.34
CA ARG A 5 19.05 50.00 1.34
C ARG A 5 18.39 48.72 0.84
N ILE A 6 18.71 48.43 -0.41
CA ILE A 6 18.35 47.25 -1.18
C ILE A 6 19.22 46.10 -0.66
N GLN A 7 18.59 45.00 -0.24
CA GLN A 7 19.25 43.73 0.04
C GLN A 7 19.74 43.07 -1.26
N PRO A 8 20.87 42.33 -1.27
CA PRO A 8 21.30 41.57 -2.44
C PRO A 8 20.46 40.29 -2.63
N PRO A 9 20.40 39.72 -3.84
CA PRO A 9 19.24 38.99 -4.33
C PRO A 9 19.25 37.50 -4.02
N LEU A 10 18.05 36.99 -3.70
CA LEU A 10 17.61 35.63 -4.00
C LEU A 10 18.00 35.27 -5.45
N ARG A 11 19.03 34.43 -5.61
CA ARG A 11 19.32 33.71 -6.85
C ARG A 11 19.58 32.24 -6.52
N MET A 12 18.51 31.54 -6.16
CA MET A 12 18.43 30.08 -6.27
C MET A 12 16.96 29.64 -6.28
N ALA A 13 16.17 30.24 -7.17
CA ALA A 13 14.80 29.83 -7.45
C ALA A 13 14.70 29.54 -8.95
N LEU A 14 15.32 28.45 -9.37
CA LEU A 14 15.05 27.67 -10.57
C LEU A 14 15.93 26.42 -10.46
N SER A 15 15.34 25.23 -10.64
CA SER A 15 16.00 23.90 -10.63
C SER A 15 16.06 23.15 -9.29
N LEU A 16 14.92 22.87 -8.66
CA LEU A 16 14.81 21.75 -7.69
C LEU A 16 13.86 20.62 -8.12
N ALA A 17 13.07 20.80 -9.18
CA ALA A 17 12.41 19.69 -9.87
C ALA A 17 13.39 18.89 -10.79
N LEU A 18 14.59 19.42 -11.08
CA LEU A 18 15.58 18.76 -11.94
C LEU A 18 16.67 18.00 -11.18
N ILE A 19 16.83 18.23 -9.88
CA ILE A 19 17.87 17.56 -9.07
C ILE A 19 17.46 16.12 -8.72
N GLY A 20 16.16 15.81 -8.71
CA GLY A 20 15.65 14.44 -8.63
C GLY A 20 15.91 13.58 -9.88
N LEU A 21 16.19 14.20 -11.05
CA LEU A 21 16.42 13.47 -12.31
C LEU A 21 17.90 13.17 -12.61
N LEU A 22 18.86 13.81 -11.94
CA LEU A 22 20.30 13.63 -12.24
C LEU A 22 20.94 12.39 -11.61
N SER A 23 20.18 11.55 -10.90
CA SER A 23 20.68 10.29 -10.33
C SER A 23 20.37 9.04 -11.18
N MET A 24 19.73 9.18 -12.34
CA MET A 24 19.29 8.05 -13.19
C MET A 24 20.26 7.62 -14.31
N THR A 25 21.51 8.11 -14.35
CA THR A 25 22.50 7.70 -15.39
C THR A 25 23.69 6.90 -14.87
N ALA A 26 23.64 6.38 -13.65
CA ALA A 26 24.73 5.58 -13.07
C ALA A 26 24.38 4.10 -12.86
N MET A 27 23.62 3.46 -13.75
CA MET A 27 23.53 1.98 -13.83
C MET A 27 23.33 1.50 -15.27
N ALA A 28 24.36 1.66 -16.10
CA ALA A 28 24.55 0.83 -17.29
C ALA A 28 26.04 0.53 -17.41
N GLY A 29 26.40 -0.75 -17.27
CA GLY A 29 27.77 -1.22 -17.18
C GLY A 29 28.65 -0.84 -18.38
N ARG A 30 29.90 -0.52 -18.05
CA ARG A 30 31.03 -0.36 -18.97
C ARG A 30 31.07 -1.50 -20.00
N LYS A 31 31.11 -1.14 -21.28
CA LYS A 31 31.84 -1.92 -22.30
C LYS A 31 32.93 -1.03 -22.86
N ASP A 32 34.16 -1.50 -22.68
CA ASP A 32 35.38 -0.86 -23.13
C ASP A 32 35.37 -0.61 -24.65
N ALA A 33 35.76 0.60 -25.03
CA ALA A 33 36.04 0.97 -26.41
C ALA A 33 37.44 0.51 -26.80
N GLY A 34 37.53 -0.58 -27.57
CA GLY A 34 38.72 -0.99 -28.29
C GLY A 34 38.58 -0.68 -29.77
N SER A 35 39.29 0.36 -30.23
CA SER A 35 39.40 0.76 -31.63
C SER A 35 40.28 -0.22 -32.41
N SER A 36 39.75 -0.82 -33.48
CA SER A 36 40.57 -1.34 -34.58
C SER A 36 39.78 -1.33 -35.89
N ARG A 37 40.23 -0.46 -36.81
CA ARG A 37 39.88 -0.45 -38.24
C ARG A 37 40.17 -1.81 -38.86
N LEU A 38 39.27 -2.31 -39.69
CA LEU A 38 39.61 -3.11 -40.88
C LEU A 38 38.55 -2.92 -41.97
N THR A 39 39.05 -2.95 -43.19
CA THR A 39 38.50 -2.57 -44.48
C THR A 39 37.34 -3.44 -44.98
N GLY A 40 36.54 -2.87 -45.88
CA GLY A 40 35.24 -3.40 -46.30
C GLY A 40 35.23 -4.68 -47.12
N GLN A 41 34.02 -5.22 -47.24
CA GLN A 41 33.52 -5.95 -48.40
C GLN A 41 32.00 -6.06 -48.28
N SER A 42 31.30 -5.63 -49.34
CA SER A 42 29.87 -5.83 -49.53
C SER A 42 29.64 -7.29 -49.94
N VAL A 43 28.82 -8.03 -49.19
CA VAL A 43 28.25 -9.30 -49.65
C VAL A 43 26.76 -9.31 -49.34
N SER A 44 25.98 -9.37 -50.42
CA SER A 44 24.53 -9.62 -50.43
C SER A 44 24.26 -11.01 -49.87
N GLY A 45 23.48 -11.11 -48.79
CA GLY A 45 23.09 -12.36 -48.17
C GLY A 45 21.67 -12.27 -47.62
N HIS A 46 20.76 -13.04 -48.21
CA HIS A 46 19.37 -13.16 -47.81
C HIS A 46 19.26 -13.75 -46.39
N ALA A 47 18.93 -12.92 -45.40
CA ALA A 47 18.62 -13.39 -44.05
C ALA A 47 17.16 -13.85 -43.98
N LYS A 48 16.96 -15.17 -43.97
CA LYS A 48 15.73 -15.79 -43.45
C LYS A 48 15.55 -15.32 -42.01
N ARG A 49 14.41 -14.68 -41.71
CA ARG A 49 13.97 -14.42 -40.33
C ARG A 49 13.61 -15.75 -39.68
N THR A 50 14.51 -16.28 -38.86
CA THR A 50 14.15 -17.26 -37.85
C THR A 50 13.40 -16.51 -36.75
N ALA A 51 12.12 -16.84 -36.57
CA ALA A 51 11.35 -16.38 -35.43
C ALA A 51 12.03 -16.89 -34.15
N LEU A 52 12.52 -15.97 -33.30
CA LEU A 52 12.72 -16.31 -31.90
C LEU A 52 11.32 -16.47 -31.30
N ALA A 53 10.96 -17.71 -31.01
CA ALA A 53 9.86 -18.01 -30.11
C ALA A 53 10.10 -17.23 -28.82
N GLY A 54 9.13 -16.39 -28.44
CA GLY A 54 9.15 -15.71 -27.14
C GLY A 54 9.17 -16.78 -26.06
N ILE A 55 10.24 -16.84 -25.29
CA ILE A 55 10.23 -17.54 -24.01
C ILE A 55 9.42 -16.65 -23.09
N THR A 56 8.14 -16.94 -22.94
CA THR A 56 7.35 -16.45 -21.81
C THR A 56 8.04 -16.95 -20.54
N ALA A 57 8.48 -16.03 -19.68
CA ALA A 57 8.95 -16.39 -18.36
C ALA A 57 7.82 -17.15 -17.66
N ALA A 58 8.08 -18.39 -17.24
CA ALA A 58 7.13 -19.15 -16.43
C ALA A 58 6.81 -18.34 -15.16
N ALA A 59 5.53 -18.23 -14.81
CA ALA A 59 5.12 -17.57 -13.58
C ALA A 59 5.84 -18.22 -12.38
N ALA A 60 6.26 -17.40 -11.41
CA ALA A 60 6.92 -17.90 -10.22
C ALA A 60 6.01 -18.89 -9.47
N PRO A 61 6.56 -19.98 -8.90
CA PRO A 61 5.77 -20.98 -8.19
C PRO A 61 5.08 -20.35 -6.97
N LYS A 62 3.79 -20.65 -6.80
CA LYS A 62 2.94 -20.15 -5.71
C LYS A 62 2.93 -21.11 -4.52
N ARG A 63 2.74 -20.57 -3.31
CA ARG A 63 2.59 -21.32 -2.06
C ARG A 63 1.10 -21.51 -1.77
N ILE A 64 0.64 -22.75 -1.83
CA ILE A 64 -0.77 -23.11 -1.65
C ILE A 64 -0.93 -23.88 -0.33
N LEU A 65 -1.83 -23.45 0.53
CA LEU A 65 -2.23 -24.17 1.74
C LEU A 65 -3.59 -24.82 1.51
N ILE A 66 -3.65 -26.15 1.61
CA ILE A 66 -4.91 -26.91 1.55
C ILE A 66 -5.33 -27.31 2.97
N TYR A 67 -6.59 -27.06 3.31
CA TYR A 67 -7.21 -27.61 4.50
C TYR A 67 -7.42 -29.11 4.31
N GLY A 68 -6.64 -29.92 5.02
CA GLY A 68 -6.55 -31.37 4.82
C GLY A 68 -7.86 -32.13 4.93
N PRO A 69 -8.79 -31.79 5.86
CA PRO A 69 -10.08 -32.47 5.96
C PRO A 69 -10.96 -32.38 4.71
N THR A 70 -10.76 -31.38 3.85
CA THR A 70 -11.51 -31.22 2.60
C THR A 70 -10.74 -31.72 1.38
N LEU A 71 -9.72 -32.56 1.56
CA LEU A 71 -8.91 -33.09 0.46
C LEU A 71 -8.99 -34.61 0.44
N ASP A 72 -9.60 -35.18 -0.60
CA ASP A 72 -9.52 -36.62 -0.85
C ASP A 72 -8.17 -36.97 -1.51
N ASN A 73 -7.25 -37.48 -0.68
CA ASN A 73 -5.93 -37.92 -1.15
C ASN A 73 -5.94 -39.32 -1.79
N SER A 74 -7.07 -40.03 -1.75
CA SER A 74 -7.21 -41.36 -2.36
C SER A 74 -7.58 -41.30 -3.85
N VAL A 75 -8.03 -40.13 -4.32
CA VAL A 75 -8.48 -39.87 -5.68
C VAL A 75 -7.53 -38.88 -6.37
N ALA A 76 -7.29 -39.09 -7.67
CA ALA A 76 -6.57 -38.14 -8.52
C ALA A 76 -7.23 -38.11 -9.92
N PRO A 77 -7.32 -36.93 -10.57
CA PRO A 77 -6.84 -35.61 -10.14
C PRO A 77 -7.62 -35.00 -8.97
N ASN A 78 -6.96 -34.14 -8.19
CA ASN A 78 -7.50 -33.33 -7.10
C ASN A 78 -6.74 -32.00 -6.97
N GLU A 79 -7.19 -31.06 -6.13
CA GLU A 79 -6.59 -29.71 -6.01
C GLU A 79 -5.10 -29.74 -5.71
N LYS A 80 -4.64 -30.70 -4.91
CA LYS A 80 -3.22 -30.90 -4.63
C LYS A 80 -2.45 -31.27 -5.89
N THR A 81 -2.89 -32.33 -6.57
CA THR A 81 -2.18 -32.90 -7.72
C THR A 81 -2.19 -31.94 -8.92
N VAL A 82 -3.29 -31.22 -9.16
CA VAL A 82 -3.35 -30.21 -10.23
C VAL A 82 -2.45 -29.00 -9.94
N ALA A 83 -2.40 -28.52 -8.69
CA ALA A 83 -1.53 -27.41 -8.30
C ALA A 83 -0.05 -27.80 -8.36
N GLU A 84 0.31 -29.01 -7.89
CA GLU A 84 1.67 -29.54 -7.98
C GLU A 84 2.10 -29.73 -9.46
N ALA A 85 1.20 -30.23 -10.31
CA ALA A 85 1.45 -30.38 -11.75
C ALA A 85 1.69 -29.03 -12.45
N ALA A 86 1.06 -27.95 -11.97
CA ALA A 86 1.30 -26.58 -12.42
C ALA A 86 2.56 -25.94 -11.83
N GLY A 87 3.32 -26.67 -11.01
CA GLY A 87 4.59 -26.23 -10.43
C GLY A 87 4.46 -25.42 -9.14
N HIS A 88 3.29 -25.40 -8.50
CA HIS A 88 3.11 -24.77 -7.20
C HIS A 88 3.66 -25.63 -6.05
N THR A 89 4.00 -24.97 -4.95
CA THR A 89 4.37 -25.63 -3.69
C THR A 89 3.13 -25.77 -2.84
N VAL A 90 2.69 -27.00 -2.60
CA VAL A 90 1.48 -27.30 -1.82
C VAL A 90 1.85 -27.76 -0.41
N THR A 91 1.18 -27.20 0.60
CA THR A 91 1.18 -27.68 1.98
C THR A 91 -0.22 -28.15 2.33
N VAL A 92 -0.36 -29.37 2.85
CA VAL A 92 -1.64 -29.87 3.38
C VAL A 92 -1.57 -29.80 4.91
N ALA A 93 -2.48 -29.07 5.53
CA ALA A 93 -2.57 -28.96 6.98
C ALA A 93 -3.69 -29.85 7.50
N ASP A 94 -3.36 -30.81 8.37
CA ASP A 94 -4.38 -31.52 9.15
C ASP A 94 -5.09 -30.60 10.14
N GLU A 95 -6.14 -31.09 10.81
CA GLU A 95 -6.94 -30.28 11.74
C GLU A 95 -6.10 -29.65 12.85
N ALA A 96 -5.18 -30.42 13.44
CA ALA A 96 -4.34 -29.95 14.53
C ALA A 96 -3.37 -28.85 14.08
N THR A 97 -2.77 -29.01 12.91
CA THR A 97 -1.88 -28.03 12.29
C THR A 97 -2.65 -26.77 11.96
N TRP A 98 -3.79 -26.88 11.28
CA TRP A 98 -4.65 -25.75 10.92
C TRP A 98 -5.08 -24.96 12.15
N ALA A 99 -5.54 -25.66 13.20
CA ALA A 99 -6.02 -25.02 14.42
C ALA A 99 -4.92 -24.25 15.20
N ALA A 100 -3.66 -24.66 15.04
CA ALA A 100 -2.52 -24.03 15.68
C ALA A 100 -1.95 -22.84 14.90
N MET A 101 -2.34 -22.65 13.63
CA MET A 101 -1.81 -21.58 12.80
C MET A 101 -2.33 -20.20 13.21
N THR A 102 -1.41 -19.23 13.22
CA THR A 102 -1.69 -17.81 13.42
C THR A 102 -2.08 -17.14 12.09
N THR A 103 -2.75 -15.99 12.15
CA THR A 103 -3.06 -15.17 10.96
C THR A 103 -1.81 -14.87 10.12
N ALA A 104 -0.66 -14.60 10.74
CA ALA A 104 0.59 -14.35 10.02
C ALA A 104 1.12 -15.59 9.28
N GLN A 105 0.92 -16.79 9.84
CA GLN A 105 1.30 -18.04 9.17
C GLN A 105 0.39 -18.32 7.98
N PHE A 106 -0.92 -18.11 8.11
CA PHE A 106 -1.86 -18.16 6.98
C PHE A 106 -1.50 -17.14 5.90
N ALA A 107 -1.17 -15.91 6.28
CA ALA A 107 -0.78 -14.83 5.37
C ALA A 107 0.56 -15.07 4.63
N SER A 108 1.32 -16.12 5.00
CA SER A 108 2.55 -16.51 4.31
C SER A 108 2.31 -17.34 3.04
N TYR A 109 1.07 -17.69 2.74
CA TYR A 109 0.68 -18.43 1.54
C TYR A 109 0.06 -17.49 0.50
N ASP A 110 0.25 -17.79 -0.78
CA ASP A 110 -0.40 -17.07 -1.87
C ASP A 110 -1.90 -17.42 -1.93
N ALA A 111 -2.28 -18.65 -1.57
CA ALA A 111 -3.69 -19.06 -1.50
C ALA A 111 -3.95 -20.08 -0.39
N ILE A 112 -5.17 -20.03 0.12
CA ILE A 112 -5.80 -21.03 0.98
C ILE A 112 -6.89 -21.75 0.18
N VAL A 113 -6.95 -23.07 0.29
CA VAL A 113 -7.88 -23.95 -0.44
C VAL A 113 -8.69 -24.76 0.56
N LEU A 114 -10.00 -24.55 0.54
CA LEU A 114 -11.00 -25.49 1.06
C LEU A 114 -11.46 -26.31 -0.14
N GLY A 115 -10.88 -27.51 -0.30
CA GLY A 115 -11.02 -28.33 -1.49
C GLY A 115 -12.31 -29.15 -1.52
N ASP A 116 -12.37 -30.06 -2.48
CA ASP A 116 -13.44 -31.03 -2.66
C ASP A 116 -13.04 -32.41 -2.05
N PRO A 117 -13.75 -32.88 -1.00
CA PRO A 117 -13.51 -34.19 -0.40
C PRO A 117 -14.14 -35.36 -1.16
N SER A 118 -14.70 -35.14 -2.36
CA SER A 118 -15.53 -36.09 -3.12
C SER A 118 -16.87 -36.38 -2.45
N CYS A 119 -17.96 -36.28 -3.22
CA CYS A 119 -19.35 -36.37 -2.77
C CYS A 119 -19.73 -37.72 -2.10
N ASP A 120 -18.92 -38.78 -2.29
CA ASP A 120 -19.35 -40.16 -2.06
C ASP A 120 -18.90 -40.81 -0.73
N ASN A 121 -17.93 -40.27 0.02
CA ASN A 121 -17.38 -41.01 1.18
C ASN A 121 -16.86 -40.23 2.40
N TYR A 122 -16.87 -38.90 2.42
CA TYR A 122 -16.30 -38.15 3.54
C TYR A 122 -17.20 -36.99 3.91
N GLY A 123 -17.99 -37.16 4.97
CA GLY A 123 -18.59 -36.12 5.82
C GLY A 123 -19.28 -34.93 5.13
N GLY A 124 -20.49 -34.59 5.59
CA GLY A 124 -21.11 -33.30 5.22
C GLY A 124 -20.35 -32.10 5.79
N ILE A 125 -21.08 -31.03 6.10
CA ILE A 125 -20.54 -29.78 6.67
C ILE A 125 -19.62 -29.96 7.92
N GLU A 126 -19.64 -31.13 8.57
CA GLU A 126 -18.76 -31.50 9.69
C GLU A 126 -17.26 -31.46 9.34
N LEU A 127 -16.86 -31.72 8.09
CA LEU A 127 -15.46 -31.61 7.67
C LEU A 127 -14.92 -30.18 7.85
N LEU A 128 -15.80 -29.18 7.78
CA LEU A 128 -15.47 -27.77 7.99
C LEU A 128 -15.43 -27.37 9.46
N ALA A 129 -15.65 -28.27 10.43
CA ALA A 129 -15.77 -27.92 11.84
C ALA A 129 -14.55 -27.16 12.39
N THR A 130 -13.32 -27.62 12.11
CA THR A 130 -12.10 -26.95 12.57
C THR A 130 -11.87 -25.62 11.84
N ALA A 131 -12.14 -25.57 10.53
CA ALA A 131 -12.10 -24.32 9.76
C ALA A 131 -13.12 -23.29 10.30
N ASN A 132 -14.33 -23.72 10.65
CA ASN A 132 -15.37 -22.91 11.26
C ASN A 132 -14.97 -22.39 12.65
N ALA A 133 -14.46 -23.25 13.52
CA ALA A 133 -14.05 -22.88 14.87
C ALA A 133 -12.91 -21.84 14.87
N THR A 134 -12.08 -21.85 13.82
CA THR A 134 -10.91 -20.97 13.69
C THR A 134 -11.07 -19.86 12.66
N LYS A 135 -12.28 -19.66 12.09
CA LYS A 135 -12.52 -18.71 11.00
C LYS A 135 -12.11 -17.27 11.30
N SER A 136 -12.24 -16.82 12.55
CA SER A 136 -11.77 -15.48 12.93
C SER A 136 -10.24 -15.29 12.81
N VAL A 137 -9.46 -16.37 12.71
CA VAL A 137 -8.00 -16.34 12.60
C VAL A 137 -7.55 -16.39 11.14
N TRP A 138 -7.99 -17.40 10.38
CA TRP A 138 -7.56 -17.57 9.00
C TRP A 138 -8.22 -16.56 8.05
N SER A 139 -9.48 -16.14 8.31
CA SER A 139 -10.16 -15.18 7.43
C SER A 139 -9.48 -13.82 7.41
N ARG A 140 -8.81 -13.42 8.50
CA ARG A 140 -8.02 -12.18 8.59
C ARG A 140 -6.80 -12.18 7.68
N ALA A 141 -6.32 -13.35 7.26
CA ALA A 141 -5.23 -13.46 6.30
C ALA A 141 -5.71 -13.27 4.86
N ILE A 142 -7.01 -13.48 4.59
CA ILE A 142 -7.60 -13.35 3.26
C ILE A 142 -7.64 -11.88 2.87
N THR A 143 -6.69 -11.49 2.04
CA THR A 143 -6.51 -10.13 1.51
C THR A 143 -6.41 -10.14 -0.02
N GLY A 144 -6.38 -11.33 -0.63
CA GLY A 144 -6.39 -11.56 -2.07
C GLY A 144 -7.77 -11.89 -2.62
N SER A 145 -7.80 -12.44 -3.83
CA SER A 145 -9.03 -12.80 -4.53
C SER A 145 -9.66 -14.07 -3.94
N ILE A 146 -10.99 -14.16 -4.04
CA ILE A 146 -11.79 -15.27 -3.52
C ILE A 146 -12.53 -15.93 -4.69
N TYR A 147 -12.59 -17.25 -4.71
CA TYR A 147 -13.30 -18.07 -5.67
C TYR A 147 -14.14 -19.10 -4.92
N VAL A 148 -15.42 -19.21 -5.26
CA VAL A 148 -16.35 -20.17 -4.64
C VAL A 148 -17.10 -20.90 -5.75
N GLN A 149 -17.15 -22.24 -5.67
CA GLN A 149 -17.93 -23.08 -6.57
C GLN A 149 -18.82 -24.09 -5.83
N GLY A 150 -19.96 -24.45 -6.42
CA GLY A 150 -20.93 -25.44 -5.91
C GLY A 150 -20.98 -26.74 -6.72
N THR A 151 -19.83 -27.37 -6.93
CA THR A 151 -19.67 -28.63 -7.68
C THR A 151 -18.53 -29.45 -7.06
N ASP A 152 -18.43 -30.73 -7.40
CA ASP A 152 -17.50 -31.74 -6.89
C ASP A 152 -16.52 -32.23 -8.00
N PRO A 153 -15.60 -31.35 -8.45
CA PRO A 153 -14.74 -31.64 -9.59
C PRO A 153 -13.78 -32.82 -9.38
N VAL A 154 -13.51 -33.22 -8.14
CA VAL A 154 -12.66 -34.39 -7.83
C VAL A 154 -13.38 -35.68 -8.19
N TRP A 155 -14.69 -35.77 -7.91
CA TRP A 155 -15.49 -36.94 -8.26
C TRP A 155 -15.60 -37.09 -9.79
N HIS A 156 -16.09 -36.06 -10.47
CA HIS A 156 -16.20 -36.03 -11.93
C HIS A 156 -14.84 -36.03 -12.65
N GLY A 157 -13.75 -35.68 -11.97
CA GLY A 157 -12.40 -35.81 -12.52
C GLY A 157 -11.86 -37.23 -12.47
N SER A 158 -12.47 -38.13 -11.71
CA SER A 158 -11.97 -39.47 -11.40
C SER A 158 -12.69 -40.62 -12.09
N SER A 159 -13.87 -40.37 -12.66
CA SER A 159 -14.64 -41.31 -13.47
C SER A 159 -14.12 -41.35 -14.92
N ASP A 160 -14.12 -42.54 -15.53
CA ASP A 160 -13.74 -42.71 -16.95
C ASP A 160 -14.80 -42.12 -17.92
N ASP A 161 -15.98 -41.77 -17.41
CA ASP A 161 -17.15 -41.35 -18.19
C ASP A 161 -17.36 -39.81 -18.26
N ASP A 162 -16.64 -39.02 -17.44
CA ASP A 162 -16.80 -37.55 -17.32
C ASP A 162 -15.63 -36.77 -17.95
N PRO A 163 -15.75 -35.44 -18.18
CA PRO A 163 -14.71 -34.65 -18.83
C PRO A 163 -13.56 -34.32 -17.86
N VAL A 164 -12.70 -35.30 -17.61
CA VAL A 164 -11.47 -35.23 -16.78
C VAL A 164 -10.60 -34.01 -17.07
N ALA A 165 -10.61 -33.49 -18.29
CA ALA A 165 -9.87 -32.28 -18.67
C ALA A 165 -10.52 -30.99 -18.15
N ALA A 166 -11.86 -30.89 -18.17
CA ALA A 166 -12.59 -29.71 -17.76
C ALA A 166 -12.52 -29.50 -16.23
N THR A 167 -12.67 -30.57 -15.45
CA THR A 167 -12.57 -30.53 -13.99
C THR A 167 -11.18 -30.12 -13.51
N GLN A 168 -10.12 -30.60 -14.17
CA GLN A 168 -8.74 -30.17 -13.89
C GLN A 168 -8.51 -28.70 -14.19
N VAL A 169 -9.00 -28.20 -15.33
CA VAL A 169 -8.91 -26.78 -15.69
C VAL A 169 -9.68 -25.93 -14.68
N LEU A 170 -10.90 -26.35 -14.31
CA LEU A 170 -11.73 -25.66 -13.33
C LEU A 170 -11.03 -25.49 -11.96
N MET A 171 -10.50 -26.58 -11.41
CA MET A 171 -9.74 -26.54 -10.16
C MET A 171 -8.49 -25.65 -10.29
N LEU A 172 -7.70 -25.86 -11.34
CA LEU A 172 -6.42 -25.17 -11.52
C LEU A 172 -6.61 -23.66 -11.76
N ASP A 173 -7.56 -23.26 -12.59
CA ASP A 173 -7.82 -21.86 -12.89
C ASP A 173 -8.41 -21.11 -11.71
N GLY A 174 -9.27 -21.76 -10.91
CA GLY A 174 -9.72 -21.25 -9.62
C GLY A 174 -8.55 -21.00 -8.66
N ILE A 175 -7.66 -21.99 -8.48
CA ILE A 175 -6.46 -21.87 -7.63
C ILE A 175 -5.52 -20.77 -8.14
N ASN A 176 -5.24 -20.72 -9.44
CA ASN A 176 -4.39 -19.71 -10.06
C ASN A 176 -4.94 -18.30 -9.89
N PHE A 177 -6.26 -18.13 -10.04
CA PHE A 177 -6.92 -16.85 -9.87
C PHE A 177 -6.72 -16.30 -8.47
N VAL A 178 -6.95 -17.12 -7.44
CA VAL A 178 -6.84 -16.70 -6.04
C VAL A 178 -5.39 -16.51 -5.59
N ALA A 179 -4.46 -17.33 -6.11
CA ALA A 179 -3.02 -17.21 -5.83
C ALA A 179 -2.32 -16.08 -6.61
N GLY A 180 -2.99 -15.50 -7.61
CA GLY A 180 -2.44 -14.49 -8.51
C GLY A 180 -2.46 -13.05 -7.95
N GLY A 181 -3.10 -12.81 -6.81
CA GLY A 181 -3.27 -11.47 -6.20
C GLY A 181 -2.11 -11.03 -5.30
N PRO A 182 -2.14 -9.77 -4.81
CA PRO A 182 -1.10 -9.20 -3.93
C PRO A 182 -1.17 -9.66 -2.46
N GLY A 183 -2.06 -10.61 -2.14
CA GLY A 183 -2.26 -11.15 -0.80
C GLY A 183 -2.84 -12.55 -0.86
N THR A 184 -2.99 -13.20 0.30
CA THR A 184 -3.52 -14.57 0.37
C THR A 184 -4.95 -14.62 -0.14
N GLY A 185 -5.18 -15.35 -1.23
CA GLY A 185 -6.51 -15.62 -1.77
C GLY A 185 -7.18 -16.83 -1.14
N LEU A 186 -8.45 -17.05 -1.46
CA LEU A 186 -9.26 -18.15 -0.92
C LEU A 186 -10.02 -18.88 -2.05
N TYR A 187 -9.73 -20.16 -2.25
CA TYR A 187 -10.51 -21.08 -3.08
C TYR A 187 -11.42 -21.92 -2.17
N VAL A 188 -12.70 -22.02 -2.52
CA VAL A 188 -13.67 -22.86 -1.82
C VAL A 188 -14.47 -23.70 -2.82
N SER A 189 -14.38 -25.01 -2.68
CA SER A 189 -15.35 -25.93 -3.23
C SER A 189 -16.41 -26.23 -2.16
N LEU A 190 -17.69 -26.07 -2.50
CA LEU A 190 -18.79 -26.48 -1.64
C LEU A 190 -19.09 -27.99 -1.77
N SER A 191 -18.59 -28.64 -2.84
CA SER A 191 -18.68 -30.08 -3.07
C SER A 191 -20.13 -30.58 -2.98
N CYS A 192 -20.50 -31.19 -1.86
CA CYS A 192 -21.85 -31.66 -1.56
C CYS A 192 -22.32 -31.26 -0.14
N PHE A 193 -21.71 -30.24 0.48
CA PHE A 193 -21.94 -29.88 1.87
C PHE A 193 -23.37 -29.42 2.18
N TYR A 194 -24.11 -28.95 1.16
CA TYR A 194 -25.47 -28.40 1.32
C TYR A 194 -26.51 -29.13 0.46
N VAL A 195 -26.21 -30.33 -0.03
CA VAL A 195 -27.19 -31.18 -0.72
C VAL A 195 -28.31 -31.53 0.26
N SER A 196 -29.56 -31.56 -0.23
CA SER A 196 -30.79 -31.75 0.56
C SER A 196 -31.09 -30.67 1.62
N GLU A 197 -30.30 -29.60 1.70
CA GLU A 197 -30.59 -28.47 2.57
C GLU A 197 -31.50 -27.45 1.85
N SER A 198 -32.37 -26.80 2.64
CA SER A 198 -32.99 -25.55 2.19
C SER A 198 -31.94 -24.43 2.13
N GLU A 199 -32.32 -23.25 1.67
CA GLU A 199 -31.44 -22.07 1.68
C GLU A 199 -30.78 -21.86 3.06
N THR A 200 -29.47 -22.10 3.13
CA THR A 200 -28.70 -22.23 4.37
C THR A 200 -27.45 -21.36 4.32
N PRO A 201 -27.07 -20.67 5.41
CA PRO A 201 -25.84 -19.90 5.48
C PRO A 201 -24.58 -20.78 5.31
N VAL A 202 -23.62 -20.30 4.50
CA VAL A 202 -22.30 -20.93 4.37
C VAL A 202 -21.41 -20.46 5.51
N ASP A 203 -21.53 -21.10 6.69
CA ASP A 203 -20.97 -20.59 7.95
C ASP A 203 -19.45 -20.37 7.92
N VAL A 204 -18.71 -21.18 7.14
CA VAL A 204 -17.26 -21.06 6.98
C VAL A 204 -16.84 -19.75 6.34
N LEU A 205 -17.73 -19.13 5.57
CA LEU A 205 -17.52 -17.85 4.91
C LEU A 205 -18.09 -16.65 5.68
N SER A 206 -18.74 -16.85 6.84
CA SER A 206 -19.42 -15.77 7.58
C SER A 206 -18.52 -14.62 8.05
N SER A 207 -17.20 -14.84 8.20
CA SER A 207 -16.22 -13.78 8.49
C SER A 207 -15.72 -13.03 7.24
N ILE A 208 -16.03 -13.54 6.05
CA ILE A 208 -15.73 -12.93 4.75
C ILE A 208 -16.93 -12.14 4.25
N GLY A 209 -18.13 -12.69 4.42
CA GLY A 209 -19.37 -12.06 3.98
C GLY A 209 -20.59 -12.95 4.24
N ASP A 210 -21.75 -12.46 3.84
CA ASP A 210 -23.00 -13.19 3.96
C ASP A 210 -23.23 -14.02 2.69
N PHE A 211 -23.08 -15.34 2.83
CA PHE A 211 -23.25 -16.32 1.76
C PHE A 211 -24.37 -17.29 2.12
N GLN A 212 -25.21 -17.62 1.15
CA GLN A 212 -26.24 -18.64 1.29
C GLN A 212 -26.16 -19.61 0.12
N ALA A 213 -26.28 -20.89 0.44
CA ALA A 213 -26.29 -22.00 -0.51
C ALA A 213 -27.63 -22.74 -0.43
N ILE A 214 -28.04 -23.34 -1.53
CA ILE A 214 -29.19 -24.22 -1.62
C ILE A 214 -28.84 -25.41 -2.52
N ASP A 215 -29.50 -26.54 -2.31
CA ASP A 215 -29.39 -27.70 -3.20
C ASP A 215 -29.66 -27.30 -4.66
N SER A 216 -28.77 -27.71 -5.57
CA SER A 216 -28.94 -27.55 -7.02
C SER A 216 -29.99 -28.49 -7.60
N GLU A 217 -30.37 -29.52 -6.84
CA GLU A 217 -31.19 -30.65 -7.26
C GLU A 217 -30.56 -31.40 -8.44
N CYS A 218 -29.23 -31.58 -8.41
CA CYS A 218 -28.46 -32.25 -9.47
C CYS A 218 -28.69 -31.54 -10.83
N SER A 219 -28.39 -30.24 -10.88
CA SER A 219 -28.52 -29.46 -12.14
C SER A 219 -27.37 -29.76 -13.10
N ASP A 220 -27.71 -30.17 -14.32
CA ASP A 220 -26.76 -30.45 -15.42
C ASP A 220 -26.64 -29.34 -16.46
N ALA A 221 -27.60 -28.40 -16.49
CA ALA A 221 -27.63 -27.33 -17.48
C ALA A 221 -26.89 -26.09 -16.98
N VAL A 222 -25.61 -25.97 -17.35
CA VAL A 222 -24.72 -24.88 -16.94
C VAL A 222 -24.59 -23.80 -18.03
N THR A 223 -24.41 -22.55 -17.61
CA THR A 223 -24.01 -21.43 -18.47
C THR A 223 -22.86 -20.65 -17.85
N ILE A 224 -21.73 -20.55 -18.55
CA ILE A 224 -20.66 -19.58 -18.23
C ILE A 224 -21.13 -18.20 -18.69
N VAL A 225 -21.29 -17.27 -17.74
CA VAL A 225 -21.76 -15.92 -17.99
C VAL A 225 -20.62 -14.90 -18.11
N ASN A 226 -19.42 -15.22 -17.61
CA ASN A 226 -18.22 -14.41 -17.80
C ASN A 226 -17.04 -15.25 -18.37
N PRO A 227 -17.06 -15.58 -19.67
CA PRO A 227 -16.05 -16.45 -20.29
C PRO A 227 -14.67 -15.78 -20.43
N THR A 228 -14.56 -14.47 -20.21
CA THR A 228 -13.28 -13.75 -20.26
C THR A 228 -12.57 -13.70 -18.91
N HIS A 229 -13.24 -14.13 -17.84
CA HIS A 229 -12.65 -14.14 -16.51
C HIS A 229 -11.48 -15.15 -16.45
N PRO A 230 -10.34 -14.84 -15.81
CA PRO A 230 -9.19 -15.74 -15.77
C PRO A 230 -9.49 -17.11 -15.16
N ALA A 231 -10.44 -17.19 -14.22
CA ALA A 231 -10.87 -18.46 -13.62
C ALA A 231 -11.78 -19.32 -14.53
N MET A 232 -12.09 -18.85 -15.74
CA MET A 232 -12.93 -19.52 -16.75
C MET A 232 -12.15 -19.75 -18.05
N ALA A 233 -10.83 -19.57 -18.03
CA ALA A 233 -10.03 -19.51 -19.24
C ALA A 233 -9.96 -20.88 -19.93
N GLY A 234 -10.50 -20.97 -21.14
CA GLY A 234 -10.50 -22.23 -21.89
C GLY A 234 -11.62 -23.19 -21.48
N LEU A 235 -12.55 -22.77 -20.61
CA LEU A 235 -13.79 -23.47 -20.33
C LEU A 235 -14.95 -22.91 -21.16
N THR A 236 -15.87 -23.77 -21.57
CA THR A 236 -17.14 -23.44 -22.19
C THR A 236 -18.30 -23.97 -21.34
N SER A 237 -19.51 -23.45 -21.57
CA SER A 237 -20.71 -23.96 -20.89
C SER A 237 -20.91 -25.48 -21.10
N ALA A 238 -20.54 -26.00 -22.28
CA ALA A 238 -20.63 -27.42 -22.59
C ALA A 238 -19.61 -28.26 -21.82
N ASP A 239 -18.43 -27.71 -21.53
CA ASP A 239 -17.42 -28.41 -20.74
C ASP A 239 -17.88 -28.64 -19.29
N LEU A 240 -18.78 -27.78 -18.79
CA LEU A 240 -19.31 -27.80 -17.43
C LEU A 240 -20.77 -28.30 -17.35
N SER A 241 -21.33 -28.84 -18.44
CA SER A 241 -22.70 -29.39 -18.48
C SER A 241 -22.68 -30.89 -18.70
N ASP A 242 -23.82 -31.54 -18.44
CA ASP A 242 -24.07 -32.94 -18.76
C ASP A 242 -23.11 -33.93 -18.07
N TRP A 243 -22.69 -33.64 -16.83
CA TRP A 243 -21.87 -34.55 -16.01
C TRP A 243 -22.71 -35.59 -15.23
N GLY A 244 -24.03 -35.59 -15.44
CA GLY A 244 -24.98 -36.44 -14.72
C GLY A 244 -25.40 -35.90 -13.36
N CYS A 245 -24.61 -34.97 -12.77
CA CYS A 245 -24.98 -33.96 -11.78
C CYS A 245 -23.93 -32.82 -11.78
N SER A 246 -23.86 -31.99 -12.82
CA SER A 246 -22.77 -30.98 -12.97
C SER A 246 -22.61 -30.00 -11.80
N THR A 247 -23.66 -29.80 -11.00
CA THR A 247 -23.62 -28.94 -9.81
C THR A 247 -24.38 -29.59 -8.66
N HIS A 248 -24.00 -29.23 -7.43
CA HIS A 248 -24.61 -29.71 -6.19
C HIS A 248 -25.11 -28.58 -5.30
N GLU A 249 -24.50 -27.39 -5.39
CA GLU A 249 -24.98 -26.20 -4.69
C GLU A 249 -25.15 -25.00 -5.62
N LEU A 250 -26.23 -24.27 -5.40
CA LEU A 250 -26.46 -22.94 -5.97
C LEU A 250 -26.27 -21.89 -4.88
N ILE A 251 -25.69 -20.75 -5.23
CA ILE A 251 -25.38 -19.65 -4.32
C ILE A 251 -26.47 -18.58 -4.49
N THR A 252 -27.36 -18.47 -3.51
CA THR A 252 -28.51 -17.55 -3.56
C THR A 252 -28.21 -16.17 -2.99
N LYS A 253 -27.17 -16.07 -2.15
CA LYS A 253 -26.72 -14.82 -1.55
C LYS A 253 -25.20 -14.78 -1.49
N PHE A 254 -24.64 -13.62 -1.80
CA PHE A 254 -23.20 -13.34 -1.70
C PHE A 254 -22.97 -11.81 -1.65
N PRO A 255 -21.81 -11.35 -1.14
CA PRO A 255 -21.47 -9.93 -1.10
C PRO A 255 -21.41 -9.26 -2.48
N SER A 256 -21.74 -7.96 -2.55
CA SER A 256 -21.80 -7.21 -3.82
C SER A 256 -20.45 -7.01 -4.51
N ASN A 257 -19.34 -7.30 -3.83
CA ASN A 257 -17.99 -7.32 -4.40
C ASN A 257 -17.63 -8.70 -5.01
N PHE A 258 -18.61 -9.53 -5.33
CA PHE A 258 -18.44 -10.74 -6.13
C PHE A 258 -19.16 -10.59 -7.47
N GLU A 259 -18.58 -11.20 -8.49
CA GLU A 259 -19.18 -11.38 -9.80
C GLU A 259 -19.54 -12.86 -10.03
N VAL A 260 -20.60 -13.08 -10.81
CA VAL A 260 -21.04 -14.42 -11.22
C VAL A 260 -20.22 -14.85 -12.43
N LEU A 261 -19.63 -16.03 -12.36
CA LEU A 261 -18.85 -16.60 -13.45
C LEU A 261 -19.65 -17.64 -14.23
N ALA A 262 -20.44 -18.46 -13.52
CA ALA A 262 -21.32 -19.46 -14.12
C ALA A 262 -22.61 -19.66 -13.30
N THR A 263 -23.68 -19.99 -14.00
CA THR A 263 -25.00 -20.33 -13.43
C THR A 263 -25.41 -21.74 -13.84
N ALA A 264 -26.33 -22.34 -13.08
CA ALA A 264 -26.99 -23.61 -13.43
C ALA A 264 -28.51 -23.48 -13.28
N VAL A 265 -29.25 -24.28 -14.05
CA VAL A 265 -30.72 -24.25 -14.06
C VAL A 265 -31.29 -25.30 -13.13
N ARG A 266 -31.91 -24.86 -12.03
CA ARG A 266 -32.52 -25.75 -11.04
C ARG A 266 -33.77 -26.47 -11.61
N PRO A 267 -33.84 -27.81 -11.53
CA PRO A 267 -34.96 -28.59 -12.05
C PRO A 267 -36.35 -28.22 -11.52
N SER A 268 -36.52 -28.00 -10.21
CA SER A 268 -37.84 -27.80 -9.59
C SER A 268 -38.58 -26.54 -10.07
N ASP A 269 -37.86 -25.47 -10.37
CA ASP A 269 -38.44 -24.16 -10.68
C ASP A 269 -37.84 -23.45 -11.89
N SER A 270 -36.88 -24.10 -12.57
CA SER A 270 -36.16 -23.54 -13.72
C SER A 270 -35.40 -22.25 -13.42
N ALA A 271 -35.11 -21.96 -12.15
CA ALA A 271 -34.32 -20.79 -11.78
C ALA A 271 -32.87 -20.97 -12.24
N SER A 272 -32.34 -20.00 -12.98
CA SER A 272 -30.90 -19.94 -13.28
C SER A 272 -30.20 -19.18 -12.15
N LEU A 273 -29.47 -19.91 -11.31
CA LEU A 273 -28.81 -19.36 -10.13
C LEU A 273 -27.29 -19.52 -10.25
N PRO A 274 -26.49 -18.61 -9.65
CA PRO A 274 -25.04 -18.75 -9.59
C PRO A 274 -24.63 -20.05 -8.91
N TYR A 275 -23.61 -20.71 -9.43
CA TYR A 275 -22.90 -21.76 -8.70
C TYR A 275 -21.39 -21.56 -8.72
N ILE A 276 -20.87 -20.69 -9.59
CA ILE A 276 -19.48 -20.22 -9.52
C ILE A 276 -19.47 -18.70 -9.43
N ILE A 277 -18.84 -18.19 -8.38
CA ILE A 277 -18.63 -16.77 -8.15
C ILE A 277 -17.16 -16.50 -7.81
N ALA A 278 -16.69 -15.30 -8.15
CA ALA A 278 -15.38 -14.82 -7.75
C ALA A 278 -15.49 -13.40 -7.20
N SER A 279 -14.66 -13.05 -6.23
CA SER A 279 -14.53 -11.66 -5.81
C SER A 279 -14.08 -10.84 -7.02
N VAL A 280 -14.75 -9.73 -7.32
CA VAL A 280 -14.17 -8.78 -8.26
C VAL A 280 -12.82 -8.37 -7.69
N ARG A 281 -11.77 -8.38 -8.53
CA ARG A 281 -10.47 -7.85 -8.11
C ARG A 281 -10.69 -6.40 -7.72
N SER A 282 -10.76 -6.16 -6.41
CA SER A 282 -10.71 -4.81 -5.85
C SER A 282 -9.32 -4.29 -6.18
N VAL A 283 -9.22 -3.58 -7.30
CA VAL A 283 -8.06 -2.73 -7.54
C VAL A 283 -8.15 -1.66 -6.49
N ASN A 284 -7.21 -1.67 -5.56
CA ASN A 284 -7.25 -0.70 -4.50
C ASN A 284 -7.13 0.69 -5.16
N PRO A 285 -8.01 1.67 -4.86
CA PRO A 285 -8.17 2.88 -5.66
C PRO A 285 -6.87 3.65 -5.94
N ILE A 286 -5.90 3.61 -5.02
CA ILE A 286 -4.62 4.28 -5.20
C ILE A 286 -3.65 3.51 -6.11
N ASP A 287 -4.04 2.37 -6.69
CA ASP A 287 -3.30 1.70 -7.76
C ASP A 287 -3.46 2.44 -9.10
N ASP A 288 -4.58 3.14 -9.27
CA ASP A 288 -4.72 4.16 -10.32
C ASP A 288 -3.79 5.36 -10.04
N ALA A 289 -3.03 5.76 -11.04
CA ALA A 289 -2.03 6.82 -10.91
C ALA A 289 -2.65 8.18 -10.56
N GLY A 290 -3.83 8.50 -11.10
CA GLY A 290 -4.51 9.76 -10.82
C GLY A 290 -5.00 9.81 -9.36
N ASN A 291 -5.64 8.74 -8.89
CA ASN A 291 -6.08 8.61 -7.51
C ASN A 291 -4.90 8.60 -6.53
N PHE A 292 -3.79 7.92 -6.87
CA PHE A 292 -2.55 7.93 -6.10
C PHE A 292 -2.07 9.36 -5.86
N VAL A 293 -1.94 10.15 -6.93
CA VAL A 293 -1.48 11.55 -6.87
C VAL A 293 -2.44 12.41 -6.06
N ARG A 294 -3.76 12.32 -6.30
CA ARG A 294 -4.76 13.03 -5.49
C ARG A 294 -4.64 12.72 -4.00
N GLN A 295 -4.43 11.44 -3.68
CA GLN A 295 -4.27 11.02 -2.30
C GLN A 295 -3.02 11.62 -1.66
N HIS A 296 -1.92 11.78 -2.40
CA HIS A 296 -0.69 12.39 -1.90
C HIS A 296 -0.85 13.89 -1.62
N TYR A 297 -1.58 14.62 -2.47
CA TYR A 297 -1.93 16.02 -2.19
C TYR A 297 -2.73 16.15 -0.89
N ARG A 298 -3.68 15.26 -0.63
CA ARG A 298 -4.48 15.25 0.62
C ARG A 298 -3.66 14.80 1.83
N ASP A 299 -2.81 13.80 1.64
CA ASP A 299 -2.05 13.21 2.72
C ASP A 299 -0.93 14.11 3.21
N PHE A 300 -0.27 14.82 2.29
CA PHE A 300 0.94 15.57 2.60
C PHE A 300 0.79 17.09 2.48
N LEU A 301 -0.12 17.61 1.65
CA LEU A 301 -0.26 19.06 1.41
C LEU A 301 -1.62 19.61 1.85
N ASN A 302 -2.45 18.80 2.52
CA ASN A 302 -3.77 19.16 3.03
C ASN A 302 -4.71 19.85 2.00
N ARG A 303 -4.55 19.58 0.70
CA ARG A 303 -5.35 20.19 -0.36
C ARG A 303 -5.65 19.21 -1.50
N GLU A 304 -6.58 19.60 -2.36
CA GLU A 304 -6.73 18.92 -3.66
C GLU A 304 -5.61 19.33 -4.61
N ALA A 305 -5.26 18.40 -5.50
CA ALA A 305 -4.35 18.68 -6.59
C ALA A 305 -4.91 19.78 -7.50
N ASP A 306 -4.09 20.78 -7.80
CA ASP A 306 -4.36 21.68 -8.92
C ASP A 306 -4.24 20.92 -10.25
N PRO A 307 -4.94 21.35 -11.33
CA PRO A 307 -4.99 20.60 -12.59
C PRO A 307 -3.61 20.30 -13.20
N ASP A 308 -2.70 21.26 -13.16
CA ASP A 308 -1.37 21.14 -13.75
C ASP A 308 -0.50 20.16 -12.95
N GLY A 309 -0.49 20.30 -11.62
CA GLY A 309 0.22 19.39 -10.73
C GLY A 309 -0.30 17.95 -10.81
N LEU A 310 -1.63 17.76 -10.85
CA LEU A 310 -2.22 16.44 -11.05
C LEU A 310 -1.75 15.81 -12.36
N ALA A 311 -1.83 16.55 -13.47
CA ALA A 311 -1.43 16.07 -14.78
C ALA A 311 0.06 15.70 -14.81
N PHE A 312 0.91 16.56 -14.27
CA PHE A 312 2.36 16.35 -14.22
C PHE A 312 2.73 15.05 -13.47
N TRP A 313 2.30 14.92 -12.20
CA TRP A 313 2.68 13.77 -11.38
C TRP A 313 2.03 12.46 -11.85
N THR A 314 0.82 12.52 -12.40
CA THR A 314 0.18 11.33 -13.00
C THR A 314 0.99 10.85 -14.22
N ASN A 315 1.42 11.78 -15.08
CA ASN A 315 2.19 11.44 -16.27
C ASN A 315 3.55 10.82 -15.94
N GLU A 316 4.22 11.25 -14.86
CA GLU A 316 5.48 10.63 -14.42
C GLU A 316 5.35 9.12 -14.15
N ILE A 317 4.18 8.67 -13.68
CA ILE A 317 3.89 7.24 -13.47
C ILE A 317 3.46 6.57 -14.77
N MET A 318 2.56 7.22 -15.53
CA MET A 318 1.98 6.65 -16.75
C MET A 318 3.00 6.43 -17.88
N LEU A 319 4.12 7.17 -17.88
CA LEU A 319 5.23 6.97 -18.83
C LEU A 319 5.84 5.55 -18.78
N CYS A 320 5.64 4.81 -17.70
CA CYS A 320 6.09 3.41 -17.57
C CYS A 320 5.26 2.40 -18.36
N GLY A 321 4.04 2.76 -18.82
CA GLY A 321 3.14 1.81 -19.46
C GLY A 321 2.85 0.59 -18.57
N SER A 322 3.12 -0.62 -19.07
CA SER A 322 2.90 -1.88 -18.34
C SER A 322 4.12 -2.42 -17.59
N ASP A 323 5.22 -1.67 -17.50
CA ASP A 323 6.41 -2.09 -16.75
C ASP A 323 6.18 -1.90 -15.24
N ALA A 324 5.93 -3.01 -14.54
CA ALA A 324 5.64 -3.01 -13.11
C ALA A 324 6.78 -2.47 -12.24
N GLN A 325 8.05 -2.74 -12.61
CA GLN A 325 9.20 -2.24 -11.85
C GLN A 325 9.33 -0.73 -12.02
N CYS A 326 9.20 -0.25 -13.26
CA CYS A 326 9.18 1.18 -13.54
C CYS A 326 8.05 1.89 -12.77
N VAL A 327 6.84 1.33 -12.77
CA VAL A 327 5.69 1.90 -12.05
C VAL A 327 5.97 1.98 -10.55
N GLN A 328 6.52 0.92 -9.94
CA GLN A 328 6.89 0.92 -8.52
C GLN A 328 7.92 2.02 -8.24
N ASP A 329 9.00 2.08 -9.02
CA ASP A 329 10.06 3.07 -8.85
C ASP A 329 9.52 4.51 -9.02
N ARG A 330 8.65 4.74 -10.00
CA ARG A 330 8.01 6.05 -10.19
C ARG A 330 7.08 6.42 -9.05
N ARG A 331 6.26 5.49 -8.55
CA ARG A 331 5.39 5.75 -7.39
C ARG A 331 6.21 6.12 -6.16
N ILE A 332 7.31 5.41 -5.89
CA ILE A 332 8.23 5.72 -4.79
C ILE A 332 8.80 7.14 -4.92
N ASN A 333 9.30 7.51 -6.11
CA ASN A 333 9.93 8.81 -6.33
C ASN A 333 8.92 9.97 -6.36
N VAL A 334 7.78 9.80 -7.03
CA VAL A 334 6.68 10.78 -7.04
C VAL A 334 6.20 11.02 -5.62
N SER A 335 6.05 9.96 -4.83
CA SER A 335 5.62 10.06 -3.45
C SER A 335 6.62 10.82 -2.58
N ALA A 336 7.91 10.47 -2.66
CA ALA A 336 8.98 11.16 -1.97
C ALA A 336 9.04 12.66 -2.34
N ALA A 337 8.76 13.02 -3.60
CA ALA A 337 8.83 14.39 -4.08
C ALA A 337 7.92 15.36 -3.32
N TYR A 338 6.80 14.91 -2.76
CA TYR A 338 5.94 15.75 -1.91
C TYR A 338 6.65 16.19 -0.64
N PHE A 339 7.31 15.27 0.07
CA PHE A 339 8.09 15.57 1.26
C PHE A 339 9.34 16.42 0.97
N LEU A 340 9.89 16.28 -0.23
CA LEU A 340 11.04 17.06 -0.71
C LEU A 340 10.65 18.41 -1.30
N SER A 341 9.35 18.65 -1.52
CA SER A 341 8.88 19.89 -2.13
C SER A 341 9.12 21.09 -1.23
N ILE A 342 9.35 22.26 -1.85
CA ILE A 342 9.45 23.51 -1.08
C ILE A 342 8.18 23.80 -0.28
N GLU A 343 7.02 23.40 -0.80
CA GLU A 343 5.74 23.53 -0.09
C GLU A 343 5.84 22.84 1.27
N PHE A 344 6.15 21.54 1.28
CA PHE A 344 6.20 20.76 2.51
C PHE A 344 7.39 21.10 3.42
N GLN A 345 8.56 21.44 2.83
CA GLN A 345 9.74 21.82 3.61
C GLN A 345 9.56 23.14 4.37
N GLU A 346 8.79 24.05 3.79
CA GLU A 346 8.50 25.37 4.36
C GLU A 346 7.17 25.41 5.13
N THR A 347 6.38 24.33 5.11
CA THR A 347 5.16 24.17 5.92
C THR A 347 5.36 23.12 7.02
N GLY A 348 5.14 21.83 6.72
CA GLY A 348 5.17 20.74 7.68
C GLY A 348 6.50 20.62 8.41
N TYR A 349 7.63 20.66 7.71
CA TYR A 349 8.93 20.61 8.40
C TYR A 349 9.24 21.88 9.19
N LEU A 350 8.71 23.04 8.80
CA LEU A 350 8.83 24.25 9.62
C LEU A 350 8.04 24.11 10.92
N VAL A 351 6.81 23.60 10.88
CA VAL A 351 6.02 23.31 12.10
C VAL A 351 6.80 22.36 13.02
N TYR A 352 7.32 21.25 12.49
CA TYR A 352 8.17 20.32 13.26
C TYR A 352 9.33 21.06 13.95
N ARG A 353 10.07 21.89 13.20
CA ARG A 353 11.23 22.61 13.74
C ARG A 353 10.87 23.70 14.74
N VAL A 354 9.71 24.35 14.60
CA VAL A 354 9.20 25.31 15.58
C VAL A 354 8.93 24.63 16.92
N TYR A 355 8.31 23.45 16.94
CA TYR A 355 8.15 22.66 18.17
C TYR A 355 9.49 22.20 18.74
N LYS A 356 10.40 21.72 17.88
CA LYS A 356 11.74 21.29 18.28
C LYS A 356 12.54 22.41 18.94
N ALA A 357 12.57 23.59 18.34
CA ALA A 357 13.24 24.77 18.90
C ALA A 357 12.55 25.27 20.18
N SER A 358 11.23 25.17 20.27
CA SER A 358 10.48 25.69 21.41
C SER A 358 10.51 24.77 22.63
N TYR A 359 10.53 23.46 22.46
CA TYR A 359 10.31 22.51 23.56
C TYR A 359 11.29 21.33 23.59
N GLY A 360 12.14 21.16 22.57
CA GLY A 360 12.91 19.95 22.40
C GLY A 360 12.02 18.78 21.98
N ASN A 361 12.38 17.56 22.40
CA ASN A 361 11.53 16.39 22.18
C ASN A 361 10.44 16.29 23.26
N LEU A 362 9.32 15.63 22.93
CA LEU A 362 8.32 15.28 23.92
C LEU A 362 8.95 14.39 25.03
N PRO A 363 8.45 14.47 26.28
CA PRO A 363 8.95 13.63 27.37
C PRO A 363 8.93 12.15 27.00
N ASN A 364 10.09 11.49 27.13
CA ASN A 364 10.30 10.07 26.79
C ASN A 364 10.00 9.68 25.33
N ALA A 365 9.99 10.65 24.40
CA ALA A 365 9.80 10.36 22.97
C ALA A 365 11.00 10.84 22.15
N PRO A 366 11.29 10.20 21.00
CA PRO A 366 12.34 10.65 20.09
C PRO A 366 11.88 11.79 19.15
N VAL A 367 10.65 12.29 19.29
CA VAL A 367 10.02 13.28 18.40
C VAL A 367 9.53 14.52 19.16
N PRO A 368 9.48 15.71 18.52
CA PRO A 368 9.09 16.97 19.17
C PRO A 368 7.59 17.25 19.18
N ILE A 369 6.80 16.52 18.39
CA ILE A 369 5.39 16.85 18.12
C ILE A 369 4.57 15.59 17.87
N THR A 370 3.29 15.64 18.24
CA THR A 370 2.28 14.61 17.91
C THR A 370 1.48 14.97 16.65
N LEU A 371 0.81 13.99 16.04
CA LEU A 371 -0.04 14.22 14.87
C LEU A 371 -1.13 15.28 15.14
N ASN A 372 -1.73 15.27 16.33
CA ASN A 372 -2.81 16.17 16.72
C ASN A 372 -2.35 17.62 16.87
N GLU A 373 -1.08 17.84 17.24
CA GLU A 373 -0.46 19.17 17.24
C GLU A 373 -0.02 19.57 15.83
N PHE A 374 0.53 18.62 15.06
CA PHE A 374 1.08 18.84 13.73
C PHE A 374 0.02 19.29 12.70
N GLN A 375 -1.09 18.55 12.59
CA GLN A 375 -2.09 18.77 11.54
C GLN A 375 -2.71 20.17 11.51
N PRO A 376 -3.23 20.72 12.63
CA PRO A 376 -3.84 22.05 12.59
C PRO A 376 -2.81 23.13 12.25
N ASP A 377 -1.59 23.05 12.79
CA ASP A 377 -0.55 24.04 12.59
C ASP A 377 0.00 24.00 11.15
N THR A 378 0.12 22.82 10.56
CA THR A 378 0.52 22.68 9.15
C THR A 378 -0.56 23.24 8.22
N LYS A 379 -1.85 23.00 8.50
CA LYS A 379 -2.96 23.59 7.73
C LYS A 379 -2.98 25.12 7.78
N GLU A 380 -2.60 25.72 8.91
CA GLU A 380 -2.50 27.18 9.03
C GLU A 380 -1.43 27.73 8.09
N ILE A 381 -0.22 27.15 8.08
CA ILE A 381 0.86 27.62 7.20
C ILE A 381 0.53 27.37 5.72
N GLU A 382 -0.10 26.24 5.40
CA GLU A 382 -0.44 25.84 4.02
C GLU A 382 -1.62 26.59 3.42
N GLN A 383 -2.36 27.36 4.22
CA GLN A 383 -3.64 27.92 3.80
C GLN A 383 -3.51 28.76 2.51
N GLY A 384 -4.07 28.22 1.42
CA GLY A 384 -4.11 28.87 0.10
C GLY A 384 -2.77 28.85 -0.66
N VAL A 385 -1.72 28.23 -0.12
CA VAL A 385 -0.41 28.15 -0.78
C VAL A 385 -0.47 27.12 -1.91
N ILE A 386 -0.16 27.56 -3.12
CA ILE A 386 0.12 26.69 -4.27
C ILE A 386 1.42 27.21 -4.89
N VAL A 387 2.50 26.44 -4.75
CA VAL A 387 3.81 26.84 -5.24
C VAL A 387 3.78 27.05 -6.76
N ASN A 388 4.48 28.09 -7.23
CA ASN A 388 4.51 28.58 -8.60
C ASN A 388 3.26 29.34 -9.08
N GLN A 389 2.24 29.52 -8.25
CA GLN A 389 1.17 30.48 -8.56
C GLN A 389 1.58 31.91 -8.21
N ALA A 390 1.11 32.91 -8.96
CA ALA A 390 1.49 34.30 -8.72
C ALA A 390 1.25 34.73 -7.26
N GLY A 391 2.31 35.18 -6.57
CA GLY A 391 2.24 35.67 -5.19
C GLY A 391 2.32 34.62 -4.09
N TRP A 392 2.58 33.35 -4.42
CA TRP A 392 2.66 32.26 -3.45
C TRP A 392 3.74 32.48 -2.38
N GLU A 393 4.89 33.08 -2.73
CA GLU A 393 5.98 33.34 -1.78
C GLU A 393 5.54 34.31 -0.68
N THR A 394 4.86 35.40 -1.07
CA THR A 394 4.34 36.39 -0.13
C THR A 394 3.24 35.79 0.75
N LEU A 395 2.36 34.98 0.18
CA LEU A 395 1.31 34.30 0.95
C LEU A 395 1.92 33.34 1.98
N LEU A 396 2.86 32.50 1.57
CA LEU A 396 3.55 31.58 2.46
C LEU A 396 4.26 32.34 3.60
N GLU A 397 5.00 33.40 3.29
CA GLU A 397 5.69 34.17 4.32
C GLU A 397 4.70 34.84 5.30
N ASN A 398 3.58 35.37 4.82
CA ASN A 398 2.53 35.92 5.67
C ASN A 398 1.92 34.84 6.59
N ASN A 399 1.64 33.64 6.06
CA ASN A 399 1.10 32.54 6.85
C ASN A 399 2.08 32.10 7.95
N LYS A 400 3.37 31.97 7.63
CA LYS A 400 4.39 31.61 8.62
C LYS A 400 4.54 32.69 9.72
N GLN A 401 4.44 33.97 9.36
CA GLN A 401 4.45 35.07 10.34
C GLN A 401 3.23 35.02 11.26
N ALA A 402 2.03 34.80 10.70
CA ALA A 402 0.80 34.67 11.46
C ALA A 402 0.87 33.50 12.46
N PHE A 403 1.27 32.32 11.96
CA PHE A 403 1.46 31.11 12.77
C PHE A 403 2.41 31.35 13.93
N THR A 404 3.61 31.87 13.69
CA THR A 404 4.60 32.07 14.76
C THR A 404 4.22 33.19 15.73
N ALA A 405 3.51 34.22 15.27
CA ALA A 405 2.96 35.26 16.14
C ALA A 405 1.88 34.72 17.08
N GLU A 406 1.02 33.82 16.61
CA GLU A 406 0.05 33.11 17.46
C GLU A 406 0.75 32.12 18.39
N PHE A 407 1.68 31.31 17.86
CA PHE A 407 2.37 30.26 18.59
C PHE A 407 3.06 30.75 19.86
N VAL A 408 3.76 31.90 19.81
CA VAL A 408 4.46 32.47 20.98
C VAL A 408 3.52 33.02 22.05
N GLN A 409 2.23 33.16 21.75
CA GLN A 409 1.19 33.58 22.70
C GLN A 409 0.49 32.39 23.35
N ARG A 410 0.65 31.16 22.81
CA ARG A 410 0.06 29.95 23.38
C ARG A 410 0.51 29.76 24.83
N SER A 411 -0.38 29.26 25.66
CA SER A 411 -0.15 29.07 27.10
C SER A 411 1.12 28.27 27.40
N ARG A 412 1.38 27.20 26.62
CA ARG A 412 2.60 26.38 26.75
C ARG A 412 3.88 27.19 26.50
N PHE A 413 3.91 28.04 25.47
CA PHE A 413 5.07 28.88 25.17
C PHE A 413 5.25 29.97 26.22
N ALA A 414 4.17 30.69 26.54
CA ALA A 414 4.18 31.78 27.52
C ALA A 414 4.56 31.30 28.94
N ALA A 415 4.14 30.10 29.33
CA ALA A 415 4.51 29.49 30.62
C ALA A 415 5.97 29.01 30.64
N THR A 416 6.48 28.50 29.52
CA THR A 416 7.88 28.05 29.40
C THR A 416 8.84 29.24 29.37
N TYR A 417 8.43 30.32 28.70
CA TYR A 417 9.23 31.52 28.49
C TYR A 417 8.50 32.74 29.05
N PRO A 418 8.72 33.11 30.31
CA PRO A 418 8.18 34.35 30.87
C PRO A 418 8.67 35.58 30.11
N THR A 419 7.81 36.58 29.91
CA THR A 419 8.20 37.83 29.20
C THR A 419 9.28 38.62 29.92
N SER A 420 9.51 38.36 31.21
CA SER A 420 10.60 38.95 32.01
C SER A 420 11.99 38.38 31.70
N MET A 421 12.10 37.31 30.89
CA MET A 421 13.41 36.80 30.44
C MET A 421 14.14 37.83 29.58
N SER A 422 15.48 37.84 29.64
CA SER A 422 16.29 38.62 28.69
C SER A 422 16.26 38.00 27.28
N PRO A 423 16.50 38.79 26.23
CA PRO A 423 16.64 38.28 24.87
C PRO A 423 17.65 37.14 24.74
N GLU A 424 18.81 37.25 25.37
CA GLU A 424 19.86 36.22 25.34
C GLU A 424 19.38 34.91 25.96
N ALA A 425 18.72 34.98 27.12
CA ALA A 425 18.23 33.80 27.82
C ALA A 425 17.16 33.05 27.00
N LEU A 426 16.28 33.77 26.30
CA LEU A 426 15.31 33.15 25.41
C LEU A 426 16.00 32.48 24.21
N VAL A 427 16.86 33.21 23.49
CA VAL A 427 17.54 32.70 22.29
C VAL A 427 18.41 31.48 22.62
N ASP A 428 19.14 31.52 23.73
CA ASP A 428 19.96 30.39 24.18
C ASP A 428 19.12 29.17 24.54
N ALA A 429 17.95 29.37 25.17
CA ALA A 429 17.04 28.26 25.47
C ALA A 429 16.47 27.63 24.20
N LEU A 430 16.12 28.44 23.19
CA LEU A 430 15.63 27.95 21.91
C LEU A 430 16.69 27.12 21.17
N PHE A 431 17.94 27.62 21.08
CA PHE A 431 19.04 26.85 20.48
C PHE A 431 19.39 25.59 21.28
N THR A 432 19.30 25.64 22.60
CA THR A 432 19.50 24.47 23.48
C THR A 432 18.48 23.37 23.18
N ASN A 433 17.20 23.72 23.09
CA ASN A 433 16.13 22.78 22.72
C ASN A 433 16.26 22.26 21.29
N ALA A 434 16.67 23.14 20.37
CA ALA A 434 17.01 22.77 19.01
C ALA A 434 18.20 21.78 18.96
N GLY A 435 19.03 21.70 19.99
CA GLY A 435 20.25 20.88 19.99
C GLY A 435 21.32 21.40 19.03
N VAL A 436 21.26 22.69 18.68
CA VAL A 436 22.19 23.35 17.76
C VAL A 436 23.14 24.22 18.56
N LEU A 437 24.44 24.11 18.28
CA LEU A 437 25.41 25.12 18.68
C LEU A 437 25.43 26.21 17.59
N PRO A 438 24.82 27.39 17.82
CA PRO A 438 24.70 28.40 16.77
C PRO A 438 26.03 29.03 16.43
N ALA A 439 26.21 29.42 15.16
CA ALA A 439 27.24 30.39 14.80
C ALA A 439 26.98 31.72 15.54
N SER A 440 28.03 32.44 15.90
CA SER A 440 27.89 33.71 16.62
C SER A 440 27.02 34.73 15.88
N SER A 441 27.05 34.72 14.54
CA SER A 441 26.19 35.55 13.69
C SER A 441 24.71 35.25 13.88
N ASP A 442 24.34 33.98 13.88
CA ASP A 442 22.95 33.51 13.92
C ASP A 442 22.36 33.80 15.29
N ARG A 443 23.13 33.51 16.35
CA ARG A 443 22.76 33.86 17.72
C ARG A 443 22.56 35.37 17.88
N THR A 444 23.47 36.19 17.36
CA THR A 444 23.36 37.64 17.43
C THR A 444 22.18 38.17 16.61
N ALA A 445 21.86 37.60 15.44
CA ALA A 445 20.70 37.98 14.65
C ALA A 445 19.40 37.79 15.44
N ALA A 446 19.18 36.61 16.02
CA ALA A 446 17.98 36.31 16.81
C ALA A 446 17.86 37.20 18.06
N ILE A 447 18.97 37.58 18.70
CA ILE A 447 18.96 38.55 19.83
C ILE A 447 18.60 39.95 19.35
N ASN A 448 19.11 40.37 18.19
CA ASN A 448 18.89 41.69 17.63
C ASN A 448 17.43 41.94 17.23
N GLU A 449 16.60 40.89 17.10
CA GLU A 449 15.15 41.02 16.92
C GLU A 449 14.46 41.83 18.03
N PHE A 450 15.08 41.87 19.22
CA PHE A 450 14.62 42.65 20.38
C PHE A 450 15.24 44.05 20.49
N GLY A 451 16.17 44.42 19.60
CA GLY A 451 16.87 45.70 19.64
C GLY A 451 17.59 45.93 20.98
N SER A 452 17.27 47.03 21.66
CA SER A 452 17.84 47.36 22.98
C SER A 452 16.92 47.01 24.15
N ALA A 453 15.90 46.16 23.94
CA ALA A 453 15.00 45.74 25.01
C ALA A 453 15.72 44.86 26.03
N LEU A 454 15.46 45.07 27.32
CA LEU A 454 16.04 44.25 28.39
C LEU A 454 15.23 42.97 28.69
N THR A 455 14.03 42.86 28.11
CA THR A 455 13.11 41.75 28.34
C THR A 455 12.47 41.31 27.03
N THR A 456 11.85 40.14 27.02
CA THR A 456 11.18 39.54 25.86
C THR A 456 9.68 39.85 25.82
N ALA A 457 9.27 41.03 26.32
CA ALA A 457 7.87 41.46 26.34
C ALA A 457 7.29 41.77 24.95
N ASP A 458 8.15 42.09 23.96
CA ASP A 458 7.73 42.26 22.57
C ASP A 458 7.42 40.88 21.94
N LEU A 459 6.13 40.60 21.75
CA LEU A 459 5.65 39.35 21.17
C LEU A 459 6.06 39.19 19.70
N ALA A 460 6.15 40.28 18.94
CA ALA A 460 6.56 40.20 17.55
C ALA A 460 8.05 39.87 17.44
N ALA A 461 8.88 40.41 18.33
CA ALA A 461 10.31 40.06 18.42
C ALA A 461 10.50 38.58 18.82
N ARG A 462 9.67 38.05 19.74
CA ARG A 462 9.67 36.61 20.07
C ARG A 462 9.41 35.73 18.88
N ALA A 463 8.40 36.06 18.08
CA ALA A 463 8.03 35.28 16.90
C ALA A 463 9.17 35.26 15.87
N ARG A 464 9.80 36.41 15.61
CA ARG A 464 10.95 36.52 14.67
C ARG A 464 12.18 35.77 15.19
N ALA A 465 12.53 35.92 16.48
CA ALA A 465 13.64 35.18 17.07
C ALA A 465 13.41 33.65 17.05
N LEU A 466 12.16 33.20 17.25
CA LEU A 466 11.81 31.79 17.11
C LEU A 466 11.95 31.30 15.66
N ARG A 467 11.54 32.11 14.68
CA ARG A 467 11.74 31.81 13.25
C ARG A 467 13.22 31.69 12.90
N ASP A 468 14.06 32.62 13.36
CA ASP A 468 15.51 32.58 13.12
C ASP A 468 16.15 31.27 13.59
N VAL A 469 15.70 30.74 14.73
CA VAL A 469 16.17 29.45 15.26
C VAL A 469 15.57 28.28 14.49
N ALA A 470 14.25 28.28 14.24
CA ALA A 470 13.52 27.19 13.59
C ALA A 470 13.90 27.00 12.11
N GLU A 471 14.31 28.08 11.43
CA GLU A 471 14.77 28.08 10.04
C GLU A 471 16.30 28.04 9.94
N ASN A 472 17.01 27.90 11.05
CA ASN A 472 18.46 27.75 11.05
C ASN A 472 18.89 26.54 10.19
N SER A 473 19.86 26.75 9.30
CA SER A 473 20.30 25.74 8.34
C SER A 473 20.89 24.48 9.00
N THR A 474 21.49 24.61 10.19
CA THR A 474 22.01 23.47 10.96
C THR A 474 20.85 22.65 11.55
N LEU A 475 19.84 23.32 12.12
CA LEU A 475 18.63 22.66 12.62
C LEU A 475 17.89 21.95 11.49
N ASN A 476 17.77 22.58 10.33
CA ASN A 476 17.14 21.97 9.17
C ASN A 476 17.85 20.67 8.75
N GLN A 477 19.18 20.71 8.59
CA GLN A 477 19.97 19.55 8.20
C GLN A 477 19.90 18.41 9.22
N GLN A 478 20.08 18.69 10.51
CA GLN A 478 20.14 17.64 11.53
C GLN A 478 18.79 16.95 11.77
N GLU A 479 17.68 17.66 11.57
CA GLU A 479 16.33 17.14 11.83
C GLU A 479 15.67 16.55 10.59
N PHE A 480 16.24 16.75 9.39
CA PHE A 480 15.61 16.33 8.14
C PHE A 480 15.20 14.85 8.14
N ASN A 481 16.13 13.94 8.43
CA ASN A 481 15.82 12.50 8.45
C ASN A 481 14.82 12.14 9.54
N ARG A 482 14.90 12.78 10.73
CA ARG A 482 13.98 12.54 11.85
C ARG A 482 12.55 12.96 11.50
N ALA A 483 12.42 14.14 10.89
CA ALA A 483 11.16 14.66 10.43
C ALA A 483 10.62 13.81 9.28
N PHE A 484 11.44 13.47 8.27
CA PHE A 484 11.02 12.66 7.14
C PHE A 484 10.41 11.33 7.58
N VAL A 485 11.04 10.59 8.50
CA VAL A 485 10.48 9.35 9.05
C VAL A 485 9.16 9.61 9.78
N LEU A 486 9.07 10.66 10.61
CA LEU A 486 7.84 10.99 11.32
C LEU A 486 6.68 11.29 10.35
N MET A 487 6.97 11.97 9.25
CA MET A 487 5.96 12.32 8.24
C MET A 487 5.44 11.11 7.48
N GLN A 488 6.18 9.99 7.43
CA GLN A 488 5.65 8.73 6.91
C GLN A 488 4.47 8.25 7.78
N TYR A 489 4.60 8.28 9.11
CA TYR A 489 3.53 7.89 10.02
C TYR A 489 2.35 8.85 9.95
N PHE A 490 2.61 10.16 9.94
CA PHE A 490 1.54 11.17 9.93
C PHE A 490 0.79 11.21 8.60
N GLY A 491 1.50 11.04 7.50
CA GLY A 491 0.97 11.13 6.14
C GLY A 491 0.31 9.83 5.67
N TYR A 492 1.01 8.70 5.71
CA TYR A 492 0.46 7.42 5.25
C TYR A 492 -0.43 6.76 6.30
N LEU A 493 0.01 6.70 7.56
CA LEU A 493 -0.66 5.87 8.57
C LEU A 493 -1.69 6.65 9.39
N ARG A 494 -1.65 7.99 9.33
CA ARG A 494 -2.57 8.89 10.05
C ARG A 494 -2.59 8.64 11.57
N ARG A 495 -1.44 8.29 12.15
CA ARG A 495 -1.26 8.05 13.59
C ARG A 495 0.12 8.47 14.09
N ASN A 496 0.28 8.52 15.41
CA ASN A 496 1.60 8.64 16.02
C ASN A 496 2.38 7.31 15.90
N PRO A 497 3.72 7.34 15.81
CA PRO A 497 4.50 6.11 15.64
C PRO A 497 4.37 5.10 16.79
N ASN A 498 4.00 5.56 17.98
CA ASN A 498 3.82 4.75 19.18
C ASN A 498 2.36 4.35 19.46
N GLU A 499 1.45 4.59 18.52
CA GLU A 499 0.04 4.16 18.62
C GLU A 499 -0.17 2.77 17.97
N PRO A 500 -1.26 2.06 18.33
CA PRO A 500 -1.66 0.84 17.64
C PRO A 500 -1.70 1.03 16.10
N PRO A 501 -1.34 0.02 15.31
CA PRO A 501 -1.08 -1.38 15.67
C PRO A 501 0.34 -1.69 16.18
N GLU A 502 1.15 -0.70 16.57
CA GLU A 502 2.50 -0.96 17.11
C GLU A 502 2.42 -1.84 18.39
N PRO A 503 3.06 -3.02 18.42
CA PRO A 503 2.88 -3.96 19.52
C PRO A 503 3.36 -3.46 20.88
N THR A 504 4.44 -2.66 20.89
CA THR A 504 5.14 -2.22 22.10
C THR A 504 4.84 -0.78 22.49
N LEU A 505 4.18 -0.01 21.62
CA LEU A 505 3.79 1.39 21.85
C LEU A 505 4.95 2.31 22.29
N ASP A 506 6.18 2.06 21.81
CA ASP A 506 7.43 2.63 22.33
C ASP A 506 8.38 3.19 21.25
N TYR A 507 7.85 3.62 20.09
CA TYR A 507 8.61 4.19 18.97
C TYR A 507 9.68 3.27 18.35
N GLN A 508 9.68 1.96 18.64
CA GLN A 508 10.64 1.03 18.04
C GLN A 508 10.61 1.04 16.51
N GLY A 509 9.42 1.01 15.89
CA GLY A 509 9.29 1.17 14.44
C GLY A 509 9.91 2.48 13.92
N TYR A 510 9.68 3.60 14.59
CA TYR A 510 10.27 4.89 14.22
C TYR A 510 11.80 4.86 14.27
N SER A 511 12.36 4.34 15.38
CA SER A 511 13.81 4.24 15.57
C SER A 511 14.45 3.31 14.52
N PHE A 512 13.82 2.16 14.24
CA PHE A 512 14.26 1.26 13.17
C PHE A 512 14.36 1.96 11.81
N TRP A 513 13.31 2.67 11.42
CA TRP A 513 13.27 3.37 10.14
C TRP A 513 14.29 4.51 10.07
N LEU A 514 14.46 5.26 11.16
CA LEU A 514 15.47 6.31 11.26
C LEU A 514 16.90 5.74 11.14
N ASP A 515 17.20 4.65 11.83
CA ASP A 515 18.51 4.00 11.77
C ASP A 515 18.79 3.41 10.39
N LYS A 516 17.79 2.78 9.75
CA LYS A 516 17.91 2.28 8.37
C LYS A 516 18.19 3.44 7.40
N LEU A 517 17.43 4.53 7.51
CA LEU A 517 17.63 5.71 6.66
C LEU A 517 19.02 6.33 6.84
N ASN A 518 19.49 6.45 8.08
CA ASN A 518 20.82 7.00 8.40
C ASN A 518 21.95 6.09 7.88
N THR A 519 21.78 4.76 7.95
CA THR A 519 22.73 3.79 7.38
C THR A 519 22.94 3.99 5.88
N PHE A 520 21.89 4.40 5.16
CA PHE A 520 21.95 4.73 3.74
C PHE A 520 22.14 6.24 3.48
N ASN A 521 22.65 7.01 4.45
CA ASN A 521 22.93 8.44 4.33
C ASN A 521 21.73 9.28 3.85
N GLY A 522 20.51 8.93 4.28
CA GLY A 522 19.29 9.63 3.85
C GLY A 522 18.73 9.16 2.51
N ASN A 523 19.33 8.16 1.86
CA ASN A 523 18.81 7.61 0.61
C ASN A 523 17.55 6.76 0.87
N PHE A 524 16.38 7.37 0.66
CA PHE A 524 15.08 6.74 0.91
C PHE A 524 14.79 5.53 0.00
N VAL A 525 15.42 5.46 -1.18
CA VAL A 525 15.27 4.33 -2.11
C VAL A 525 16.02 3.12 -1.58
N GLN A 526 17.30 3.29 -1.21
CA GLN A 526 18.11 2.21 -0.63
C GLN A 526 17.62 1.77 0.75
N ALA A 527 17.10 2.72 1.55
CA ALA A 527 16.44 2.42 2.81
C ALA A 527 15.05 1.78 2.63
N GLU A 528 14.52 1.74 1.39
CA GLU A 528 13.16 1.31 1.06
C GLU A 528 12.07 2.02 1.89
N MET A 529 12.36 3.23 2.36
CA MET A 529 11.52 3.94 3.32
C MET A 529 10.12 4.16 2.76
N VAL A 530 10.03 4.87 1.64
CA VAL A 530 8.74 5.21 1.02
C VAL A 530 8.03 3.95 0.51
N LYS A 531 8.79 3.01 -0.07
CA LYS A 531 8.28 1.73 -0.55
C LYS A 531 7.54 0.96 0.56
N ALA A 532 8.18 0.80 1.71
CA ALA A 532 7.62 0.01 2.81
C ALA A 532 6.29 0.59 3.34
N PHE A 533 6.15 1.92 3.41
CA PHE A 533 4.89 2.55 3.83
C PHE A 533 3.83 2.48 2.73
N LEU A 534 4.19 2.65 1.46
CA LEU A 534 3.27 2.51 0.32
C LEU A 534 2.70 1.10 0.18
N ASP A 535 3.54 0.09 0.40
CA ASP A 535 3.18 -1.31 0.26
C ASP A 535 2.61 -1.90 1.57
N SER A 536 2.62 -1.13 2.67
CA SER A 536 2.12 -1.59 3.96
C SER A 536 0.64 -1.91 3.92
N THR A 537 0.26 -3.03 4.55
CA THR A 537 -1.14 -3.42 4.72
C THR A 537 -1.96 -2.30 5.35
N GLU A 538 -1.40 -1.60 6.34
CA GLU A 538 -2.06 -0.49 7.04
C GLU A 538 -2.42 0.67 6.10
N TYR A 539 -1.48 1.14 5.27
CA TYR A 539 -1.78 2.20 4.30
C TYR A 539 -2.77 1.72 3.23
N ARG A 540 -2.58 0.49 2.72
CA ARG A 540 -3.42 -0.09 1.67
C ARG A 540 -4.87 -0.23 2.13
N GLN A 541 -5.09 -0.74 3.34
CA GLN A 541 -6.43 -0.94 3.91
C GLN A 541 -7.22 0.35 4.13
N ARG A 542 -6.58 1.54 4.16
CA ARG A 542 -7.31 2.82 4.16
C ARG A 542 -8.21 3.01 2.95
N PHE A 543 -7.96 2.28 1.87
CA PHE A 543 -8.64 2.43 0.58
C PHE A 543 -9.25 1.11 0.08
N SER A 544 -9.06 0.00 0.79
CA SER A 544 -9.75 -1.24 0.48
C SER A 544 -11.26 -1.12 0.84
N PRO A 545 -12.16 -1.80 0.12
CA PRO A 545 -13.60 -1.78 0.37
C PRO A 545 -14.03 -2.20 1.78
#